data_AF-A0A0C9VV02-F1
#
_entry.id   AF-A0A0C9VV02-F1
#
_cell.length_a   1.000
_cell.length_b   1.000
_cell.length_c   1.000
_cell.angle_alpha   90.00
_cell.angle_beta   90.00
_cell.angle_gamma   90.00
#
_symmetry.space_group_name_H-M   'P 1'
#
loop_
_entity.id
_entity.type
_entity.pdbx_description
1 polymer ?
#
loop_
_entity_poly.entity_id
_entity_poly.type
_entity_poly.pdbx_seq_one_letter_code
_entity_poly.pdbx_strand_id
1 'polypeptide(L)'
;TGVGKSSLIQEAFGVKGVEISGYGAGQATIEKEFKSNQNGRFVLHDSQGFEPGETKNWETVKTFIQERDKQPELKDKLHAI
;
A
#
# COMPACT_ATOMS: atom_id res chain seq x y z
N THR A 1 12.14 9.85 0.63
CA THR A 1 12.52 9.50 2.04
C THR A 1 11.45 9.93 3.05
N GLY A 2 11.25 9.15 4.12
CA GLY A 2 10.97 9.63 5.49
C GLY A 2 9.65 10.28 5.94
N VAL A 3 8.58 10.40 5.15
CA VAL A 3 7.37 11.17 5.58
C VAL A 3 6.49 10.51 6.67
N GLY A 4 6.87 9.34 7.19
CA GLY A 4 6.16 8.69 8.31
C GLY A 4 5.02 7.75 7.92
N LYS A 5 4.89 7.31 6.65
CA LYS A 5 3.82 6.39 6.21
C LYS A 5 3.77 5.10 7.01
N SER A 6 4.90 4.43 7.19
CA SER A 6 4.99 3.18 7.94
C SER A 6 4.57 3.37 9.41
N SER A 7 4.95 4.50 10.01
CA SER A 7 4.54 4.85 11.38
C SER A 7 3.04 5.12 11.47
N LEU A 8 2.47 5.88 10.52
CA LEU A 8 1.04 6.13 10.45
C LEU A 8 0.24 4.83 10.30
N ILE A 9 0.71 3.93 9.43
CA ILE A 9 0.10 2.62 9.20
C ILE A 9 0.05 1.80 10.50
N GLN A 10 1.16 1.73 11.23
CA GLN A 10 1.26 0.94 12.45
C GLN A 10 0.31 1.45 13.54
N GLU A 11 0.22 2.77 13.71
CA GLU A 11 -0.62 3.40 14.72
C GLU A 11 -2.11 3.42 14.35
N ALA A 12 -2.45 3.74 13.09
CA ALA A 12 -3.85 3.89 12.66
C ALA A 12 -4.57 2.55 12.46
N PHE A 13 -3.87 1.51 11.98
CA PHE A 13 -4.49 0.24 11.59
C PHE A 13 -4.22 -0.92 12.57
N GLY A 14 -3.48 -0.67 13.65
CA GLY A 14 -3.20 -1.68 14.68
C GLY A 14 -2.42 -2.89 14.16
N VAL A 15 -1.75 -2.76 13.01
CA VAL A 15 -0.86 -3.78 12.41
C VAL A 15 0.49 -3.80 13.16
N LYS A 16 0.43 -4.02 14.47
CA LYS A 16 1.63 -4.22 15.31
C LYS A 16 2.24 -5.58 14.96
N GLY A 17 3.53 -5.59 14.62
CA GLY A 17 4.28 -6.81 14.31
C GLY A 17 4.16 -7.30 12.87
N VAL A 18 3.43 -6.59 12.00
CA VAL A 18 3.64 -6.76 10.56
C VAL A 18 5.02 -6.19 10.25
N GLU A 19 5.95 -7.05 9.88
CA GLU A 19 7.20 -6.65 9.27
C GLU A 19 6.90 -5.88 7.98
N ILE A 20 6.68 -4.57 8.11
CA ILE A 20 6.90 -3.60 7.03
C ILE A 20 8.41 -3.61 6.67
N SER A 21 9.24 -4.23 7.50
CA SER A 21 10.64 -4.59 7.30
C SER A 21 10.82 -5.71 6.27
N GLY A 22 10.59 -5.38 5.01
CA GLY A 22 11.19 -6.12 3.88
C GLY A 22 11.91 -5.21 2.89
N TYR A 23 11.74 -3.90 3.03
CA TYR A 23 12.11 -2.97 1.98
C TYR A 23 12.99 -1.89 2.57
N GLY A 24 14.26 -1.90 2.17
CA GLY A 24 15.09 -0.71 2.29
C GLY A 24 14.32 0.50 1.73
N ALA A 25 14.64 1.69 2.23
CA ALA A 25 14.02 2.93 1.74
C ALA A 25 13.95 2.92 0.20
N GLY A 26 12.74 2.94 -0.36
CA GLY A 26 12.53 2.92 -1.81
C GLY A 26 12.24 1.55 -2.47
N GLN A 27 11.87 0.51 -1.73
CA GLN A 27 11.43 -0.76 -2.32
C GLN A 27 10.00 -1.19 -1.93
N ALA A 28 9.07 -0.30 -1.60
CA ALA A 28 7.70 -0.75 -1.30
C ALA A 28 7.05 -1.44 -2.52
N THR A 29 6.44 -2.61 -2.33
CA THR A 29 5.71 -3.32 -3.39
C THR A 29 4.21 -3.15 -3.17
N ILE A 30 3.59 -2.27 -3.97
CA ILE A 30 2.16 -1.91 -3.84
C ILE A 30 1.22 -3.11 -3.96
N GLU A 31 1.66 -4.20 -4.61
CA GLU A 31 0.88 -5.44 -4.71
C GLU A 31 0.74 -6.22 -3.42
N LYS A 32 1.64 -5.98 -2.45
CA LYS A 32 1.60 -6.69 -1.17
C LYS A 32 0.46 -6.14 -0.31
N GLU A 33 -0.46 -7.03 0.04
CA GLU A 33 -1.54 -6.74 0.97
C GLU A 33 -1.07 -6.86 2.43
N PHE A 34 -1.33 -5.83 3.21
CA PHE A 34 -1.21 -5.87 4.67
C PHE A 34 -2.61 -5.90 5.29
N LYS A 35 -2.89 -6.96 6.05
CA LYS A 35 -4.20 -7.16 6.70
C LYS A 35 -4.04 -6.99 8.20
N SER A 36 -4.98 -6.27 8.81
CA SER A 36 -5.01 -6.13 10.27
C SER A 36 -5.56 -7.41 10.90
N ASN A 37 -4.88 -7.90 11.94
CA ASN A 37 -5.39 -8.99 12.77
C ASN A 37 -6.68 -8.58 13.52
N GLN A 38 -6.89 -7.27 13.72
CA GLN A 38 -8.07 -6.75 14.41
C GLN A 38 -9.28 -6.61 13.47
N ASN A 39 -9.05 -6.41 12.17
CA ASN A 39 -10.10 -6.35 11.17
C ASN A 39 -9.57 -6.75 9.79
N GLY A 40 -9.79 -8.01 9.39
CA GLY A 40 -9.36 -8.55 8.10
C GLY A 40 -10.05 -7.93 6.89
N ARG A 41 -11.05 -7.06 7.08
CA ARG A 41 -11.68 -6.28 5.99
C ARG A 41 -10.85 -5.05 5.61
N PHE A 42 -9.96 -4.58 6.49
CA PHE A 42 -9.01 -3.53 6.15
C PHE A 42 -7.78 -4.16 5.52
N VAL A 43 -7.63 -3.90 4.22
CA VAL A 43 -6.46 -4.27 3.42
C VAL A 43 -5.71 -2.98 3.08
N LEU A 44 -4.43 -2.96 3.39
CA LEU A 44 -3.56 -1.83 3.15
C LEU A 44 -2.53 -2.18 2.08
N HIS A 45 -2.34 -1.26 1.14
CA HIS A 45 -1.29 -1.29 0.13
C HIS A 45 -0.37 -0.08 0.33
N ASP A 46 0.94 -0.29 0.49
CA ASP A 46 1.93 0.79 0.61
C ASP A 46 2.71 0.94 -0.71
N SER A 47 2.66 2.13 -1.30
CA SER A 47 3.42 2.46 -2.50
C SER A 47 4.79 3.02 -2.14
N GLN A 48 5.73 3.07 -3.09
CA GLN A 48 6.89 3.91 -2.94
C GLN A 48 6.48 5.40 -2.85
N GLY A 49 7.27 6.23 -2.17
CA GLY A 49 7.02 7.67 -2.11
C GLY A 49 7.24 8.34 -3.47
N PHE A 50 6.43 9.35 -3.78
CA PHE A 50 6.64 10.18 -4.96
C PHE A 50 7.74 11.21 -4.68
N GLU A 51 8.70 11.32 -5.59
CA GLU A 51 9.76 12.33 -5.51
C GLU A 51 9.59 13.35 -6.65
N PRO A 52 9.94 14.64 -6.45
CA PRO A 52 9.82 15.63 -7.51
C PRO A 52 10.62 15.23 -8.77
N GLY A 53 9.98 15.28 -9.93
CA GLY A 53 10.59 14.90 -11.22
C GLY A 53 10.59 13.39 -11.51
N GLU A 54 10.06 12.58 -10.60
CA GLU A 54 9.99 11.13 -10.73
C GLU A 54 8.57 10.70 -11.15
N THR A 55 8.45 9.97 -12.27
CA THR A 55 7.15 9.58 -12.87
C THR A 55 6.84 8.09 -12.76
N LYS A 56 7.83 7.27 -12.42
CA LYS A 56 7.71 5.81 -12.40
C LYS A 56 6.81 5.34 -11.26
N ASN A 57 6.95 5.88 -10.05
CA ASN A 57 6.12 5.54 -8.91
C ASN A 57 4.68 6.01 -9.12
N TRP A 58 4.51 7.17 -9.78
CA TRP A 58 3.19 7.64 -10.21
C TRP A 58 2.52 6.65 -11.16
N GLU A 59 3.19 6.27 -12.25
CA GLU A 59 2.64 5.28 -13.18
C GLU A 59 2.44 3.91 -12.52
N THR A 60 3.29 3.51 -11.56
CA THR A 60 3.09 2.28 -10.77
C THR A 60 1.77 2.31 -10.01
N VAL A 61 1.47 3.40 -9.30
CA VAL A 61 0.21 3.54 -8.55
C VAL A 61 -0.99 3.62 -9.48
N LYS A 62 -0.87 4.35 -10.59
CA LYS A 62 -1.93 4.48 -11.59
C LYS A 62 -2.27 3.15 -12.25
N THR A 63 -1.27 2.38 -12.67
CA THR A 63 -1.48 1.03 -13.23
C THR A 63 -2.13 0.12 -12.20
N PHE A 64 -1.65 0.12 -10.96
CA PHE A 64 -2.26 -0.67 -9.87
C PHE A 64 -3.76 -0.38 -9.70
N ILE A 65 -4.16 0.90 -9.63
CA ILE A 65 -5.57 1.28 -9.50
C ILE A 65 -6.39 0.78 -10.70
N GLN A 66 -5.87 0.95 -11.92
CA GLN A 66 -6.55 0.52 -13.15
C GLN A 66 -6.68 -1.00 -13.23
N GLU A 67 -5.68 -1.75 -12.79
CA GLU A 67 -5.71 -3.21 -12.78
C GLU A 67 -6.68 -3.75 -11.73
N ARG A 68 -6.73 -3.13 -10.54
CA ARG A 68 -7.69 -3.49 -9.49
C ARG A 68 -9.13 -3.19 -9.91
N ASP A 69 -9.39 -2.05 -10.56
CA ASP A 69 -10.72 -1.71 -11.07
C ASP A 69 -11.27 -2.74 -12.10
N LYS A 70 -10.35 -3.27 -12.93
CA LYS A 70 -10.66 -4.28 -13.96
C LYS A 70 -10.87 -5.69 -13.40
N GLN A 71 -10.57 -5.95 -12.13
CA GLN A 71 -10.72 -7.30 -11.58
C GLN A 71 -12.19 -7.78 -11.64
N PRO A 72 -12.44 -9.03 -12.02
CA PRO A 72 -13.81 -9.53 -12.14
C PRO A 72 -14.48 -9.71 -10.79
N GLU A 73 -13.73 -10.12 -9.77
CA GLU A 73 -14.24 -10.37 -8.43
C GLU A 73 -14.23 -9.09 -7.59
N LEU A 74 -15.35 -8.80 -6.93
CA LEU A 74 -15.50 -7.60 -6.10
C LEU A 74 -14.44 -7.50 -4.99
N LYS A 75 -14.00 -8.64 -4.45
CA LYS A 75 -13.00 -8.72 -3.39
C LYS A 75 -11.60 -8.25 -3.83
N ASP A 76 -11.32 -8.29 -5.12
CA ASP A 76 -10.02 -7.94 -5.70
C ASP A 76 -10.00 -6.51 -6.26
N LYS A 77 -11.17 -5.84 -6.28
CA LYS A 77 -11.31 -4.42 -6.61
C LYS A 77 -10.85 -3.53 -5.46
N LEU A 78 -10.36 -2.33 -5.80
CA LEU A 78 -10.01 -1.32 -4.80
C LEU A 78 -11.29 -0.65 -4.26
N HIS A 79 -11.46 -0.65 -2.93
CA HIS A 79 -12.51 0.08 -2.23
C HIS A 79 -11.85 1.09 -1.29
N ALA A 80 -11.75 2.34 -1.72
CA ALA A 80 -11.18 3.42 -0.91
C ALA A 80 -12.28 4.11 -0.07
N ILE A 81 -11.98 4.40 1.20
CA ILE A 81 -12.87 5.10 2.16
C ILE A 81 -12.21 6.40 2.59
#